data_AF-A0A9B0GAV4-F1
#
_entry.id   AF-A0A9B0GAV4-F1
#
_cell.length_a   1.000
_cell.length_b   1.000
_cell.length_c   1.000
_cell.angle_alpha   90.00
_cell.angle_beta   90.00
_cell.angle_gamma   90.00
#
_symmetry.space_group_name_H-M   'P 1'
#
loop_
_entity.id
_entity.type
_entity.pdbx_description
1 polymer ?
#
loop_
_entity_poly.entity_id
_entity_poly.type
_entity_poly.pdbx_seq_one_letter_code
_entity_poly.pdbx_strand_id
1 'polypeptide(L)'
;MFLFQRRDFTLIPSHTGVLCKLSAHLECGSLARTRAWRLDEQGSPPAVAHLRSPQRSAAAPPARPPAGPSHPRAVPWYAPPGGPERAGQALLPPRRTRRTAGPRAPRSMGRRCWRRRALAAACLGAALLLLGAAPRALRPAFENSLGSGWLGGKRRSPLQMLYDLDQGPRSALAEVHRQRRDLLRRACSRHTRRQRLLGPEDLRHVLVDDAHGLLYCYVPKVACTNWKRVLLALSGRVRSDPRAIPAHEAHAPGRLPSLADFSPAEINRRLRAYLAFLFVREPFERLASAYRNKFARPYSAAFQRRYGTRIVRRLRPRPHPDALARGHDVRFAEFLAYLLDPRTRREEPFNEHWERAHALCHPCRLRYDVVGKFETLAEDAAFVLGLVGAPGLRFPAPPPRAKTAAARDLAERLFRDISPFYQRRLFDLYRMDFLLFNYSAPSYLRLH
;
A
#
# COMPACT_ATOMS: atom_id res chain seq x y z
N MET A 1 -17.05 -6.56 -13.99
CA MET A 1 -15.63 -6.27 -14.27
C MET A 1 -14.78 -7.33 -13.57
N PHE A 2 -14.37 -8.37 -14.29
CA PHE A 2 -13.73 -9.56 -13.72
C PHE A 2 -12.22 -9.35 -13.54
N LEU A 3 -11.72 -9.44 -12.31
CA LEU A 3 -10.33 -9.78 -12.02
C LEU A 3 -10.23 -11.30 -12.07
N PHE A 4 -9.72 -11.86 -13.17
CA PHE A 4 -9.45 -13.30 -13.23
C PHE A 4 -8.24 -13.61 -12.35
N GLN A 5 -8.51 -14.29 -11.23
CA GLN A 5 -7.52 -14.99 -10.44
C GLN A 5 -6.89 -16.06 -11.35
N ARG A 6 -5.56 -16.08 -11.46
CA ARG A 6 -4.84 -17.14 -12.17
C ARG A 6 -5.16 -18.45 -11.44
N ARG A 7 -6.05 -19.28 -11.98
CA ARG A 7 -6.13 -20.69 -11.62
C ARG A 7 -5.04 -21.38 -12.43
N ASP A 8 -4.26 -22.24 -11.77
CA ASP A 8 -3.31 -23.10 -12.45
C ASP A 8 -4.11 -24.00 -13.40
N PHE A 9 -3.92 -23.80 -14.71
CA PHE A 9 -4.37 -24.75 -15.71
C PHE A 9 -3.27 -25.79 -15.85
N THR A 10 -3.45 -26.94 -15.23
CA THR A 10 -2.85 -28.18 -15.71
C THR A 10 -3.48 -28.49 -17.06
N LEU A 11 -2.67 -28.46 -18.12
CA LEU A 11 -3.08 -28.88 -19.46
C LEU A 11 -3.38 -30.38 -19.42
N ILE A 12 -4.66 -30.73 -19.50
CA ILE A 12 -5.11 -32.05 -19.94
C ILE A 12 -5.57 -31.86 -21.39
N PRO A 13 -5.01 -32.58 -22.38
CA PRO A 13 -5.46 -32.48 -23.74
C PRO A 13 -6.75 -33.28 -23.89
N SER A 14 -7.85 -32.60 -24.25
CA SER A 14 -9.02 -33.29 -24.79
C SER A 14 -9.66 -32.45 -25.87
N HIS A 15 -9.65 -33.03 -27.07
CA HIS A 15 -10.40 -32.63 -28.26
C HIS A 15 -11.86 -32.30 -27.91
N THR A 16 -12.35 -31.20 -28.45
CA THR A 16 -13.58 -31.07 -29.26
C THR A 16 -14.01 -29.60 -29.27
N GLY A 17 -14.20 -29.06 -30.46
CA GLY A 17 -14.67 -27.70 -30.66
C GLY A 17 -16.17 -27.59 -30.50
N VAL A 18 -16.62 -26.47 -29.93
CA VAL A 18 -17.96 -25.94 -30.17
C VAL A 18 -17.87 -24.41 -30.22
N LEU A 19 -18.39 -23.88 -31.31
CA LEU A 19 -18.58 -22.46 -31.62
C LEU A 19 -19.44 -21.77 -30.57
N CYS A 20 -19.04 -20.58 -30.13
CA CYS A 20 -19.96 -19.63 -29.50
C CYS A 20 -19.85 -18.27 -30.18
N LYS A 21 -20.84 -17.98 -31.03
CA LYS A 21 -21.14 -16.64 -31.55
C LYS A 21 -21.59 -15.75 -30.38
N LEU A 22 -21.03 -14.54 -30.28
CA LEU A 22 -21.62 -13.47 -29.49
C LEU A 22 -21.53 -12.17 -30.31
N SER A 23 -22.69 -11.73 -30.76
CA SER A 23 -22.94 -10.49 -31.47
C SER A 23 -22.64 -9.28 -30.60
N ALA A 24 -21.91 -8.31 -31.15
CA ALA A 24 -21.76 -6.98 -30.58
C ALA A 24 -22.87 -6.07 -31.11
N HIS A 25 -23.76 -5.60 -30.24
CA HIS A 25 -24.59 -4.43 -30.51
C HIS A 25 -23.93 -3.22 -29.84
N LEU A 26 -23.53 -2.26 -30.69
CA LEU A 26 -23.18 -0.89 -30.33
C LEU A 26 -24.47 -0.08 -30.20
N GLU A 27 -24.69 0.56 -29.07
CA GLU A 27 -25.57 1.73 -28.97
C GLU A 27 -24.83 2.89 -28.29
N CYS A 28 -24.97 4.05 -28.93
CA CYS A 28 -24.39 5.33 -28.60
C CYS A 28 -25.45 6.18 -27.90
N GLY A 29 -25.12 6.86 -26.80
CA GLY A 29 -26.11 7.68 -26.10
C GLY A 29 -25.58 8.53 -24.93
N SER A 30 -25.26 9.79 -25.26
CA SER A 30 -25.59 11.02 -24.52
C SER A 30 -24.95 11.36 -23.15
N LEU A 31 -24.05 12.37 -23.22
CA LEU A 31 -24.01 13.63 -22.43
C LEU A 31 -24.61 13.67 -21.02
N ALA A 32 -23.75 13.92 -20.02
CA ALA A 32 -24.13 14.60 -18.78
C ALA A 32 -23.03 15.57 -18.33
N ARG A 33 -23.48 16.80 -18.05
CA ARG A 33 -22.71 17.98 -17.64
C ARG A 33 -22.21 17.82 -16.19
N THR A 34 -20.97 18.18 -15.93
CA THR A 34 -20.49 18.45 -14.56
C THR A 34 -20.04 19.90 -14.43
N ARG A 35 -20.68 20.60 -13.49
CA ARG A 35 -20.42 21.98 -13.09
C ARG A 35 -19.03 22.11 -12.48
N ALA A 36 -18.29 23.10 -12.96
CA ALA A 36 -17.07 23.58 -12.33
C ALA A 36 -17.43 24.39 -11.08
N TRP A 37 -16.81 24.06 -9.95
CA TRP A 37 -16.65 24.97 -8.83
C TRP A 37 -15.25 25.56 -8.94
N ARG A 38 -15.21 26.87 -9.22
CA ARG A 38 -14.05 27.73 -9.22
C ARG A 38 -14.06 28.45 -7.87
N LEU A 39 -13.02 28.30 -7.07
CA LEU A 39 -12.71 29.22 -5.99
C LEU A 39 -11.23 29.55 -6.08
N ASP A 40 -11.00 30.86 -6.21
CA ASP A 40 -9.73 31.54 -6.24
C ASP A 40 -8.95 31.32 -4.95
N GLU A 41 -7.63 31.17 -5.04
CA GLU A 41 -6.74 31.68 -4.00
C GLU A 41 -5.61 32.49 -4.66
N GLN A 42 -5.58 33.76 -4.26
CA GLN A 42 -4.63 34.78 -4.65
C GLN A 42 -3.25 34.47 -4.05
N GLY A 43 -2.24 34.64 -4.89
CA GLY A 43 -0.85 34.57 -4.46
C GLY A 43 -0.41 35.83 -3.71
N SER A 44 0.44 35.63 -2.71
CA SER A 44 1.47 36.60 -2.31
C SER A 44 2.65 35.85 -1.66
N PRO A 45 3.90 36.25 -1.94
CA PRO A 45 5.09 35.46 -1.62
C PRO A 45 5.69 35.86 -0.26
N PRO A 46 6.57 35.04 0.36
CA PRO A 46 7.47 35.55 1.37
C PRO A 46 8.86 35.83 0.78
N ALA A 47 9.36 36.99 1.17
CA ALA A 47 10.65 37.56 0.86
C ALA A 47 11.83 36.80 1.48
N VAL A 48 12.96 36.98 0.82
CA VAL A 48 14.31 36.58 1.19
C VAL A 48 14.80 37.38 2.40
N ALA A 49 15.41 36.71 3.38
CA ALA A 49 16.22 37.37 4.39
C ALA A 49 17.55 36.62 4.59
N HIS A 50 18.63 37.41 4.56
CA HIS A 50 20.03 37.00 4.54
C HIS A 50 20.55 36.47 5.89
N LEU A 51 21.58 35.63 5.73
CA LEU A 51 22.58 35.20 6.72
C LEU A 51 23.03 36.28 7.71
N ARG A 52 23.22 35.88 8.98
CA ARG A 52 24.45 36.11 9.77
C ARG A 52 24.45 35.25 11.04
N SER A 53 25.53 34.49 11.23
CA SER A 53 25.99 33.98 12.54
C SER A 53 26.90 35.04 13.19
N PRO A 54 27.11 35.01 14.53
CA PRO A 54 28.32 34.34 15.02
C PRO A 54 28.26 33.71 16.44
N GLN A 55 29.15 32.73 16.62
CA GLN A 55 30.05 32.42 17.77
C GLN A 55 29.56 32.07 19.20
N ARG A 56 29.85 30.81 19.54
CA ARG A 56 30.42 30.17 20.77
C ARG A 56 30.65 30.97 22.07
N SER A 57 30.26 30.35 23.20
CA SER A 57 31.01 30.24 24.49
C SER A 57 30.33 29.15 25.38
N ALA A 58 31.02 28.03 25.70
CA ALA A 58 31.58 27.64 27.02
C ALA A 58 30.55 27.54 28.19
N ALA A 59 30.08 26.38 28.65
CA ALA A 59 30.68 25.33 29.53
C ALA A 59 30.53 25.58 31.06
N ALA A 60 29.69 24.78 31.76
CA ALA A 60 29.88 24.16 33.10
C ALA A 60 28.53 23.72 33.77
N PRO A 61 28.51 22.74 34.72
CA PRO A 61 27.39 21.79 34.92
C PRO A 61 26.74 21.82 36.35
N PRO A 62 26.13 20.75 36.92
CA PRO A 62 24.70 20.70 37.28
C PRO A 62 24.39 20.68 38.80
N ALA A 63 23.16 21.06 39.18
CA ALA A 63 22.66 20.90 40.55
C ALA A 63 21.79 19.62 40.68
N ARG A 64 22.05 18.83 41.73
CA ARG A 64 21.35 17.62 42.16
C ARG A 64 20.01 17.93 42.88
N PRO A 65 19.09 16.95 43.00
CA PRO A 65 17.76 17.12 43.60
C PRO A 65 17.75 16.73 45.09
N PRO A 66 16.66 17.02 45.83
CA PRO A 66 16.33 16.30 47.05
C PRO A 66 15.34 15.16 46.82
N ALA A 67 15.56 14.06 47.54
CA ALA A 67 14.71 12.88 47.70
C ALA A 67 13.41 13.23 48.46
N GLY A 68 12.24 12.76 48.02
CA GLY A 68 11.51 11.62 48.61
C GLY A 68 10.51 12.06 49.71
N PRO A 69 9.59 11.22 50.24
CA PRO A 69 8.99 9.99 49.74
C PRO A 69 7.44 10.08 49.69
N SER A 70 6.77 8.96 49.36
CA SER A 70 5.48 8.47 49.91
C SER A 70 4.48 7.98 48.86
N HIS A 71 4.35 6.65 48.82
CA HIS A 71 3.10 5.97 48.48
C HIS A 71 2.02 6.33 49.52
N PRO A 72 0.73 6.34 49.16
CA PRO A 72 -0.03 5.12 49.42
C PRO A 72 -1.08 4.74 48.36
N ARG A 73 -1.26 3.42 48.29
CA ARG A 73 -2.51 2.64 48.22
C ARG A 73 -3.43 2.79 47.00
N ALA A 74 -3.62 1.61 46.41
CA ALA A 74 -4.72 1.20 45.54
C ALA A 74 -6.09 1.49 46.17
N VAL A 75 -7.02 1.90 45.32
CA VAL A 75 -8.47 1.88 45.58
C VAL A 75 -9.15 1.28 44.33
N PRO A 76 -10.17 0.41 44.47
CA PRO A 76 -10.68 -0.43 43.39
C PRO A 76 -11.67 0.32 42.50
N TRP A 77 -11.65 0.01 41.20
CA TRP A 77 -12.64 0.49 40.24
C TRP A 77 -13.93 -0.31 40.35
N TYR A 78 -15.01 0.37 40.75
CA TYR A 78 -16.39 -0.12 40.73
C TYR A 78 -16.93 -0.23 39.29
N ALA A 79 -17.70 -1.29 39.05
CA ALA A 79 -18.54 -1.50 37.87
C ALA A 79 -19.83 -0.64 37.93
N PRO A 80 -20.48 -0.31 36.79
CA PRO A 80 -21.77 0.37 36.80
C PRO A 80 -22.95 -0.63 36.79
N PRO A 81 -24.08 -0.33 37.47
CA PRO A 81 -25.33 -1.03 37.22
C PRO A 81 -26.13 -0.34 36.09
N GLY A 82 -26.97 -1.14 35.43
CA GLY A 82 -27.85 -0.70 34.35
C GLY A 82 -29.31 -0.44 34.76
N GLY A 83 -30.01 0.28 33.87
CA GLY A 83 -31.46 0.27 33.62
C GLY A 83 -32.36 1.13 34.54
N PRO A 84 -33.65 1.35 34.18
CA PRO A 84 -34.27 1.43 32.85
C PRO A 84 -35.34 2.57 32.70
N GLU A 85 -36.05 2.58 31.55
CA GLU A 85 -37.41 3.18 31.29
C GLU A 85 -37.53 4.73 31.16
N ARG A 86 -38.37 5.39 30.33
CA ARG A 86 -39.58 5.13 29.50
C ARG A 86 -39.66 6.23 28.40
N ALA A 87 -39.99 5.92 27.14
CA ALA A 87 -41.31 6.04 26.47
C ALA A 87 -42.00 7.44 26.52
N GLY A 88 -42.13 8.07 25.33
CA GLY A 88 -42.98 9.24 25.07
C GLY A 88 -43.23 9.41 23.58
N GLN A 89 -44.52 9.39 23.19
CA GLN A 89 -45.09 9.33 21.84
C GLN A 89 -45.04 10.68 21.09
N ALA A 90 -44.68 10.68 19.81
CA ALA A 90 -45.52 10.93 18.62
C ALA A 90 -46.00 12.38 18.38
N LEU A 91 -45.63 12.96 17.21
CA LEU A 91 -46.48 13.79 16.34
C LEU A 91 -45.74 14.20 15.04
N LEU A 92 -46.37 13.91 13.91
CA LEU A 92 -46.17 14.32 12.50
C LEU A 92 -47.59 14.69 11.99
N PRO A 93 -47.85 15.31 10.80
CA PRO A 93 -47.01 15.98 9.77
C PRO A 93 -47.65 17.37 9.37
N PRO A 94 -47.55 17.96 8.14
CA PRO A 94 -48.07 17.40 6.87
C PRO A 94 -47.21 17.56 5.60
N ARG A 95 -47.60 16.77 4.58
CA ARG A 95 -47.07 16.65 3.21
C ARG A 95 -47.53 17.79 2.29
N ARG A 96 -46.69 18.16 1.31
CA ARG A 96 -47.09 18.89 0.09
C ARG A 96 -47.21 17.94 -1.10
N THR A 97 -48.27 18.16 -1.89
CA THR A 97 -48.80 17.32 -2.97
C THR A 97 -48.07 17.54 -4.30
N ARG A 98 -47.85 16.43 -5.03
CA ARG A 98 -47.48 16.39 -6.45
C ARG A 98 -48.75 16.54 -7.30
N ARG A 99 -48.76 17.46 -8.26
CA ARG A 99 -49.77 17.55 -9.32
C ARG A 99 -49.36 16.66 -10.49
N THR A 100 -50.25 15.75 -10.86
CA THR A 100 -50.25 14.94 -12.08
C THR A 100 -50.98 15.69 -13.20
N ALA A 101 -50.47 15.65 -14.42
CA ALA A 101 -51.22 15.98 -15.63
C ALA A 101 -51.09 14.83 -16.62
N GLY A 102 -52.23 14.28 -17.03
CA GLY A 102 -52.37 13.16 -17.97
C GLY A 102 -52.27 13.57 -19.45
N PRO A 103 -52.43 12.58 -20.36
CA PRO A 103 -51.91 12.64 -21.72
C PRO A 103 -52.91 13.19 -22.74
N ARG A 104 -52.42 13.75 -23.86
CA ARG A 104 -53.21 14.00 -25.08
C ARG A 104 -52.64 13.18 -26.24
N ALA A 105 -53.56 12.50 -26.92
CA ALA A 105 -53.39 11.62 -28.07
C ALA A 105 -53.09 12.38 -29.39
N PRO A 106 -52.72 11.68 -30.48
CA PRO A 106 -52.00 12.24 -31.61
C PRO A 106 -52.91 12.70 -32.76
N ARG A 107 -52.41 13.59 -33.61
CA ARG A 107 -53.00 13.92 -34.91
C ARG A 107 -52.05 13.57 -36.06
N SER A 108 -52.71 13.10 -37.11
CA SER A 108 -52.27 12.34 -38.26
C SER A 108 -51.71 13.17 -39.42
N MET A 109 -50.82 12.52 -40.17
CA MET A 109 -50.65 12.48 -41.63
C MET A 109 -50.90 13.73 -42.48
N GLY A 110 -49.95 14.04 -43.37
CA GLY A 110 -50.33 14.29 -44.76
C GLY A 110 -49.39 15.07 -45.67
N ARG A 111 -48.54 14.33 -46.40
CA ARG A 111 -48.35 14.36 -47.87
C ARG A 111 -47.63 15.55 -48.57
N ARG A 112 -46.87 15.12 -49.61
CA ARG A 112 -46.42 15.79 -50.85
C ARG A 112 -45.14 16.64 -50.74
N CYS A 113 -44.12 16.60 -51.61
CA CYS A 113 -43.86 16.01 -52.93
C CYS A 113 -42.33 15.83 -53.06
N TRP A 114 -41.78 14.67 -53.41
CA TRP A 114 -41.36 14.26 -54.77
C TRP A 114 -40.70 15.33 -55.68
N ARG A 115 -39.48 14.98 -56.14
CA ARG A 115 -38.68 15.51 -57.26
C ARG A 115 -37.73 16.68 -56.97
N ARG A 116 -36.48 16.31 -56.65
CA ARG A 116 -35.26 16.71 -57.38
C ARG A 116 -34.16 15.68 -57.06
N ARG A 117 -34.10 14.63 -57.89
CA ARG A 117 -32.94 13.73 -57.99
C ARG A 117 -31.97 14.31 -59.02
N ALA A 118 -30.70 13.94 -58.86
CA ALA A 118 -29.60 14.02 -59.81
C ALA A 118 -28.93 15.39 -60.00
N LEU A 119 -27.81 15.58 -59.30
CA LEU A 119 -26.50 16.02 -59.83
C LEU A 119 -25.57 16.36 -58.64
N ALA A 120 -24.90 15.34 -58.08
CA ALA A 120 -23.65 15.47 -57.30
C ALA A 120 -23.09 14.08 -56.94
N ALA A 121 -23.11 13.14 -57.87
CA ALA A 121 -22.41 11.86 -57.76
C ALA A 121 -21.22 11.87 -58.73
N ALA A 122 -20.29 12.81 -58.53
CA ALA A 122 -19.00 12.88 -59.22
C ALA A 122 -18.09 13.92 -58.53
N CYS A 123 -17.74 13.72 -57.26
CA CYS A 123 -16.70 14.52 -56.57
C CYS A 123 -16.18 13.87 -55.26
N LEU A 124 -16.23 12.53 -55.14
CA LEU A 124 -15.66 11.81 -53.99
C LEU A 124 -14.59 10.77 -54.38
N GLY A 125 -14.19 10.75 -55.66
CA GLY A 125 -13.14 9.84 -56.17
C GLY A 125 -11.73 10.45 -56.25
N ALA A 126 -11.57 11.77 -56.10
CA ALA A 126 -10.30 12.46 -56.38
C ALA A 126 -9.55 12.97 -55.12
N ALA A 127 -10.10 12.81 -53.91
CA ALA A 127 -9.44 13.26 -52.68
C ALA A 127 -8.60 12.17 -51.98
N LEU A 128 -8.62 10.92 -52.47
CA LEU A 128 -7.92 9.78 -51.87
C LEU A 128 -6.62 9.37 -52.59
N LEU A 129 -6.24 10.07 -53.67
CA LEU A 129 -5.01 9.79 -54.43
C LEU A 129 -3.95 10.92 -54.35
N LEU A 130 -4.11 11.88 -53.42
CA LEU A 130 -3.11 12.94 -53.16
C LEU A 130 -2.59 12.99 -51.70
N LEU A 131 -2.86 11.94 -50.90
CA LEU A 131 -2.21 11.73 -49.59
C LEU A 131 -0.99 10.77 -49.68
N GLY A 132 -0.55 10.44 -50.90
CA GLY A 132 0.54 9.49 -51.16
C GLY A 132 1.95 10.08 -51.28
N ALA A 133 2.12 11.40 -51.15
CA ALA A 133 3.45 12.01 -51.24
C ALA A 133 3.53 13.33 -50.46
N ALA A 134 3.92 13.25 -49.18
CA ALA A 134 4.48 14.39 -48.46
C ALA A 134 5.74 13.92 -47.71
N PRO A 135 6.85 14.71 -47.72
CA PRO A 135 8.14 14.26 -47.22
C PRO A 135 8.17 14.16 -45.69
N ARG A 136 8.89 13.16 -45.20
CA ARG A 136 9.28 12.99 -43.80
C ARG A 136 10.12 14.20 -43.33
N ALA A 137 9.49 15.19 -42.72
CA ALA A 137 10.17 16.16 -41.87
C ALA A 137 9.18 16.63 -40.79
N LEU A 138 9.65 16.71 -39.54
CA LEU A 138 8.92 17.05 -38.30
C LEU A 138 8.22 15.89 -37.59
N ARG A 139 9.02 14.95 -37.09
CA ARG A 139 8.74 14.25 -35.82
C ARG A 139 9.66 14.83 -34.74
N PRO A 140 9.17 15.17 -33.54
CA PRO A 140 10.03 15.61 -32.45
C PRO A 140 10.91 14.45 -32.01
N ALA A 141 12.21 14.74 -31.87
CA ALA A 141 13.25 13.81 -31.46
C ALA A 141 12.97 13.26 -30.05
N PHE A 142 12.58 11.99 -29.97
CA PHE A 142 12.67 11.18 -28.76
C PHE A 142 13.10 9.76 -29.10
N GLU A 143 14.14 9.64 -29.91
CA GLU A 143 14.86 8.40 -30.14
C GLU A 143 16.33 8.80 -30.33
N ASN A 144 17.12 8.64 -29.27
CA ASN A 144 18.56 8.35 -29.29
C ASN A 144 19.09 8.25 -27.85
N SER A 145 18.72 7.17 -27.17
CA SER A 145 19.55 6.55 -26.14
C SER A 145 19.24 5.06 -26.07
N LEU A 146 19.32 4.40 -27.22
CA LEU A 146 19.47 2.95 -27.29
C LEU A 146 20.78 2.73 -28.02
N GLY A 147 21.85 2.60 -27.22
CA GLY A 147 23.14 2.17 -27.71
C GLY A 147 22.98 0.86 -28.46
N SER A 148 23.34 0.90 -29.73
CA SER A 148 23.60 -0.24 -30.59
C SER A 148 24.65 -1.13 -29.95
N GLY A 149 24.22 -2.29 -29.45
CA GLY A 149 25.12 -3.27 -28.86
C GLY A 149 24.38 -4.39 -28.14
N TRP A 150 23.63 -5.23 -28.86
CA TRP A 150 23.52 -6.64 -28.50
C TRP A 150 22.89 -7.49 -29.60
N LEU A 151 23.70 -8.37 -30.16
CA LEU A 151 23.27 -9.51 -30.96
C LEU A 151 22.42 -10.47 -30.09
N GLY A 152 21.20 -10.75 -30.51
CA GLY A 152 20.66 -12.12 -30.57
C GLY A 152 20.23 -12.87 -29.30
N GLY A 153 20.14 -12.25 -28.11
CA GLY A 153 19.63 -12.93 -26.90
C GLY A 153 18.33 -12.32 -26.38
N LYS A 154 17.20 -13.05 -26.40
CA LYS A 154 15.99 -12.62 -25.66
C LYS A 154 16.35 -12.51 -24.17
N ARG A 155 16.45 -11.29 -23.64
CA ARG A 155 16.61 -11.06 -22.18
C ARG A 155 15.48 -11.78 -21.45
N ARG A 156 15.83 -12.70 -20.55
CA ARG A 156 14.86 -13.39 -19.69
C ARG A 156 14.24 -12.39 -18.72
N SER A 157 12.93 -12.49 -18.46
CA SER A 157 12.30 -11.69 -17.41
C SER A 157 12.71 -12.19 -16.02
N PRO A 158 12.62 -11.38 -14.95
CA PRO A 158 12.93 -11.86 -13.60
C PRO A 158 12.06 -13.03 -13.17
N LEU A 159 10.80 -13.03 -13.60
CA LEU A 159 9.88 -14.13 -13.36
C LEU A 159 10.32 -15.41 -14.09
N GLN A 160 10.80 -15.30 -15.33
CA GLN A 160 11.36 -16.44 -16.07
C GLN A 160 12.64 -16.96 -15.40
N MET A 161 13.55 -16.08 -14.99
CA MET A 161 14.77 -16.47 -14.28
C MET A 161 14.46 -17.23 -12.99
N LEU A 162 13.44 -16.81 -12.23
CA LEU A 162 13.00 -17.51 -11.04
C LEU A 162 12.46 -18.91 -11.38
N TYR A 163 11.67 -19.05 -12.44
CA TYR A 163 11.18 -20.36 -12.88
C TYR A 163 12.31 -21.29 -13.31
N ASP A 164 13.33 -20.77 -14.00
CA ASP A 164 14.48 -21.58 -14.40
C ASP A 164 15.26 -22.08 -13.17
N LEU A 165 15.41 -21.24 -12.13
CA LEU A 165 16.04 -21.62 -10.86
C LEU A 165 15.24 -22.68 -10.08
N ASP A 166 13.92 -22.69 -10.20
CA ASP A 166 13.08 -23.72 -9.58
C ASP A 166 13.27 -25.11 -10.23
N GLN A 167 13.67 -25.14 -11.51
CA GLN A 167 13.84 -26.37 -12.32
C GLN A 167 15.28 -26.91 -12.34
N GLY A 168 16.29 -26.07 -12.06
CA GLY A 168 17.71 -26.46 -12.10
C GLY A 168 18.30 -26.93 -10.75
N PRO A 169 19.64 -27.14 -10.70
CA PRO A 169 20.36 -27.36 -9.45
C PRO A 169 20.12 -26.18 -8.50
N ARG A 170 19.50 -26.44 -7.35
CA ARG A 170 18.98 -25.39 -6.49
C ARG A 170 20.08 -24.80 -5.63
N SER A 171 20.27 -23.48 -5.72
CA SER A 171 20.96 -22.76 -4.63
C SER A 171 20.12 -22.87 -3.36
N ALA A 172 20.76 -22.93 -2.20
CA ALA A 172 20.06 -23.00 -0.92
C ALA A 172 19.05 -21.84 -0.75
N LEU A 173 19.37 -20.66 -1.28
CA LEU A 173 18.51 -19.48 -1.22
C LEU A 173 17.27 -19.59 -2.13
N ALA A 174 17.41 -20.16 -3.33
CA ALA A 174 16.27 -20.45 -4.20
C ALA A 174 15.29 -21.44 -3.54
N GLU A 175 15.82 -22.49 -2.91
CA GLU A 175 15.01 -23.47 -2.17
C GLU A 175 14.27 -22.81 -0.99
N VAL A 176 14.93 -21.93 -0.22
CA VAL A 176 14.29 -21.18 0.86
C VAL A 176 13.12 -20.33 0.36
N HIS A 177 13.28 -19.60 -0.76
CA HIS A 177 12.20 -18.78 -1.30
C HIS A 177 11.05 -19.61 -1.88
N ARG A 178 11.35 -20.74 -2.52
CA ARG A 178 10.33 -21.71 -2.95
C ARG A 178 9.52 -22.22 -1.77
N GLN A 179 10.18 -22.69 -0.71
CA GLN A 179 9.50 -23.20 0.49
C GLN A 179 8.58 -22.15 1.14
N ARG A 180 9.05 -20.90 1.24
CA ARG A 180 8.24 -19.78 1.77
C ARG A 180 7.00 -19.51 0.91
N ARG A 181 7.17 -19.50 -0.42
CA ARG A 181 6.07 -19.31 -1.38
C ARG A 181 5.04 -20.45 -1.30
N ASP A 182 5.50 -21.69 -1.25
CA ASP A 182 4.63 -22.87 -1.18
C ASP A 182 3.88 -22.92 0.16
N LEU A 183 4.55 -22.56 1.26
CA LEU A 183 3.90 -22.42 2.56
C LEU A 183 2.81 -21.35 2.53
N LEU A 184 3.11 -20.16 1.99
CA LEU A 184 2.14 -19.09 1.88
C LEU A 184 0.90 -19.52 1.08
N ARG A 185 1.10 -20.18 -0.06
CA ARG A 185 0.01 -20.74 -0.89
C ARG A 185 -0.83 -21.76 -0.12
N ARG A 186 -0.19 -22.71 0.59
CA ARG A 186 -0.89 -23.71 1.42
C ARG A 186 -1.65 -23.07 2.57
N ALA A 187 -1.09 -22.06 3.23
CA ALA A 187 -1.76 -21.36 4.31
C ALA A 187 -2.97 -20.59 3.80
N CYS A 188 -2.85 -19.94 2.63
CA CYS A 188 -3.95 -19.25 1.99
C CYS A 188 -5.10 -20.17 1.57
N SER A 189 -4.83 -21.34 0.97
CA SER A 189 -5.89 -22.27 0.54
C SER A 189 -6.75 -22.79 1.71
N ARG A 190 -6.20 -22.85 2.92
CA ARG A 190 -6.91 -23.24 4.15
C ARG A 190 -7.79 -22.14 4.75
N HIS A 191 -7.60 -20.87 4.37
CA HIS A 191 -8.22 -19.72 5.02
C HIS A 191 -9.08 -18.85 4.09
N THR A 192 -9.27 -19.25 2.83
CA THR A 192 -10.13 -18.55 1.87
C THR A 192 -11.62 -18.85 2.09
N ARG A 193 -12.26 -18.15 3.04
CA ARG A 193 -13.71 -17.88 2.96
C ARG A 193 -13.96 -16.70 2.02
N ARG A 194 -15.13 -16.66 1.37
CA ARG A 194 -15.63 -15.63 0.42
C ARG A 194 -14.89 -14.28 0.55
N GLN A 195 -13.90 -14.04 -0.32
CA GLN A 195 -13.14 -12.80 -0.31
C GLN A 195 -13.73 -11.81 -1.31
N ARG A 196 -13.90 -10.55 -0.88
CA ARG A 196 -14.28 -9.45 -1.79
C ARG A 196 -13.17 -9.26 -2.84
N LEU A 197 -13.58 -8.90 -4.06
CA LEU A 197 -12.66 -8.46 -5.10
C LEU A 197 -11.79 -7.30 -4.59
N LEU A 198 -10.51 -7.30 -5.00
CA LEU A 198 -9.58 -6.21 -4.74
C LEU A 198 -10.06 -4.95 -5.48
N GLY A 199 -10.14 -3.83 -4.75
CA GLY A 199 -10.29 -2.50 -5.34
C GLY A 199 -8.94 -1.78 -5.48
N PRO A 200 -8.89 -0.61 -6.12
CA PRO A 200 -7.65 0.18 -6.24
C PRO A 200 -7.01 0.51 -4.89
N GLU A 201 -7.82 0.80 -3.86
CA GLU A 201 -7.34 1.06 -2.50
C GLU A 201 -6.53 -0.10 -1.92
N ASP A 202 -6.95 -1.34 -2.19
CA ASP A 202 -6.25 -2.56 -1.75
C ASP A 202 -4.88 -2.74 -2.45
N LEU A 203 -4.61 -2.01 -3.54
CA LEU A 203 -3.39 -2.12 -4.35
C LEU A 203 -2.40 -0.97 -4.13
N ARG A 204 -2.72 0.01 -3.27
CA ARG A 204 -1.87 1.19 -2.99
C ARG A 204 -0.49 0.85 -2.41
N HIS A 205 -0.37 -0.34 -1.82
CA HIS A 205 0.89 -0.83 -1.26
C HIS A 205 1.79 -1.52 -2.27
N VAL A 206 1.32 -1.77 -3.50
CA VAL A 206 2.08 -2.47 -4.55
C VAL A 206 2.72 -1.45 -5.48
N LEU A 207 4.02 -1.23 -5.34
CA LEU A 207 4.80 -0.38 -6.23
C LEU A 207 5.15 -1.12 -7.52
N VAL A 208 5.19 -0.38 -8.62
CA VAL A 208 5.43 -0.90 -9.96
C VAL A 208 6.76 -0.36 -10.49
N ASP A 209 7.58 -1.26 -11.04
CA ASP A 209 8.73 -0.91 -11.88
C ASP A 209 8.59 -1.64 -13.22
N ASP A 210 8.08 -0.92 -14.22
CA ASP A 210 7.83 -1.45 -15.55
C ASP A 210 9.13 -1.77 -16.30
N ALA A 211 10.23 -1.06 -16.01
CA ALA A 211 11.50 -1.23 -16.71
C ALA A 211 12.13 -2.60 -16.39
N HIS A 212 11.92 -3.08 -15.16
CA HIS A 212 12.45 -4.36 -14.69
C HIS A 212 11.36 -5.43 -14.55
N GLY A 213 10.09 -5.09 -14.74
CA GLY A 213 8.97 -6.02 -14.56
C GLY A 213 8.81 -6.49 -13.12
N LEU A 214 8.82 -5.55 -12.17
CA LEU A 214 8.68 -5.83 -10.73
C LEU A 214 7.38 -5.29 -10.14
N LEU A 215 6.84 -6.04 -9.19
CA LEU A 215 5.80 -5.60 -8.27
C LEU A 215 6.30 -5.76 -6.83
N TYR A 216 6.46 -4.65 -6.12
CA TYR A 216 6.91 -4.67 -4.73
C TYR A 216 5.80 -4.23 -3.78
N CYS A 217 5.30 -5.14 -2.93
CA CYS A 217 4.39 -4.73 -1.87
C CYS A 217 5.14 -4.25 -0.63
N TYR A 218 5.05 -2.95 -0.31
CA TYR A 218 5.77 -2.41 0.83
C TYR A 218 4.99 -2.56 2.14
N VAL A 219 5.66 -3.18 3.11
CA VAL A 219 5.20 -3.24 4.50
C VAL A 219 6.09 -2.31 5.35
N PRO A 220 5.52 -1.30 6.03
CA PRO A 220 6.32 -0.44 6.88
C PRO A 220 7.04 -1.19 8.00
N LYS A 221 8.21 -0.67 8.39
CA LYS A 221 9.12 -1.24 9.42
C LYS A 221 9.77 -2.56 9.02
N VAL A 222 9.71 -2.89 7.74
CA VAL A 222 10.40 -4.02 7.09
C VAL A 222 11.35 -3.52 6.00
N ALA A 223 12.17 -2.52 6.34
CA ALA A 223 13.12 -1.89 5.40
C ALA A 223 12.48 -1.30 4.12
N CYS A 224 11.21 -0.89 4.17
CA CYS A 224 10.51 -0.34 3.01
C CYS A 224 11.19 0.89 2.40
N THR A 225 11.77 1.78 3.21
CA THR A 225 12.55 2.93 2.72
C THR A 225 13.73 2.49 1.85
N ASN A 226 14.42 1.41 2.25
CA ASN A 226 15.56 0.88 1.52
C ASN A 226 15.15 0.26 0.18
N TRP A 227 14.04 -0.48 0.15
CA TRP A 227 13.48 -0.97 -1.11
C TRP A 227 13.05 0.17 -2.04
N LYS A 228 12.42 1.23 -1.52
CA LYS A 228 12.08 2.40 -2.34
C LYS A 228 13.33 3.07 -2.93
N ARG A 229 14.42 3.18 -2.17
CA ARG A 229 15.72 3.67 -2.68
C ARG A 229 16.27 2.80 -3.80
N VAL A 230 16.20 1.48 -3.63
CA VAL A 230 16.62 0.51 -4.64
C VAL A 230 15.79 0.65 -5.91
N LEU A 231 14.47 0.74 -5.82
CA LEU A 231 13.60 0.94 -6.99
C LEU A 231 13.88 2.28 -7.70
N LEU A 232 14.17 3.35 -6.95
CA LEU A 232 14.57 4.62 -7.54
C LEU A 232 15.92 4.54 -8.27
N ALA A 233 16.89 3.84 -7.68
CA ALA A 233 18.19 3.61 -8.33
C ALA A 233 18.05 2.73 -9.58
N LEU A 234 17.24 1.67 -9.52
CA LEU A 234 16.93 0.79 -10.66
C LEU A 234 16.28 1.58 -11.80
N SER A 235 15.34 2.48 -11.51
CA SER A 235 14.65 3.27 -12.54
C SER A 235 15.55 4.20 -13.37
N GLY A 236 16.84 4.32 -13.03
CA GLY A 236 17.78 5.24 -13.68
C GLY A 236 17.52 6.71 -13.38
N ARG A 237 16.44 7.03 -12.63
CA ARG A 237 16.06 8.39 -12.22
C ARG A 237 17.04 9.01 -11.23
N VAL A 238 17.83 8.19 -10.54
CA VAL A 238 18.89 8.64 -9.64
C VAL A 238 20.13 7.79 -9.88
N ARG A 239 21.17 8.37 -10.50
CA ARG A 239 22.47 7.70 -10.73
C ARG A 239 23.31 7.77 -9.46
N SER A 240 22.87 7.09 -8.40
CA SER A 240 23.57 7.09 -7.11
C SER A 240 23.42 5.75 -6.39
N ASP A 241 24.36 5.45 -5.48
CA ASP A 241 24.19 4.41 -4.47
C ASP A 241 22.81 4.57 -3.80
N PRO A 242 21.97 3.51 -3.71
CA PRO A 242 20.71 3.56 -2.98
C PRO A 242 20.83 4.16 -1.57
N ARG A 243 21.97 4.01 -0.88
CA ARG A 243 22.21 4.63 0.45
C ARG A 243 22.21 6.15 0.41
N ALA A 244 22.67 6.76 -0.69
CA ALA A 244 22.79 8.21 -0.84
C ALA A 244 21.42 8.90 -0.95
N ILE A 245 20.38 8.18 -1.37
CA ILE A 245 19.02 8.74 -1.53
C ILE A 245 18.43 9.02 -0.14
N PRO A 246 18.10 10.29 0.20
CA PRO A 246 17.50 10.63 1.48
C PRO A 246 16.16 9.94 1.72
N ALA A 247 15.80 9.70 2.99
CA ALA A 247 14.56 9.01 3.31
C ALA A 247 13.32 9.79 2.84
N HIS A 248 13.30 11.11 3.01
CA HIS A 248 12.15 11.94 2.57
C HIS A 248 11.94 11.85 1.05
N GLU A 249 13.03 11.83 0.27
CA GLU A 249 13.00 11.62 -1.18
C GLU A 249 12.48 10.23 -1.57
N ALA A 250 12.92 9.18 -0.87
CA ALA A 250 12.43 7.82 -1.11
C ALA A 250 10.93 7.66 -0.82
N HIS A 251 10.35 8.58 -0.04
CA HIS A 251 8.93 8.62 0.29
C HIS A 251 8.16 9.72 -0.48
N ALA A 252 8.80 10.45 -1.39
CA ALA A 252 8.18 11.52 -2.14
C ALA A 252 7.06 10.97 -3.05
N PRO A 253 5.85 11.56 -3.04
CA PRO A 253 4.77 11.19 -3.95
C PRO A 253 5.18 11.28 -5.42
N GLY A 254 4.58 10.45 -6.27
CA GLY A 254 4.78 10.49 -7.73
C GLY A 254 6.10 9.89 -8.25
N ARG A 255 7.08 9.60 -7.39
CA ARG A 255 8.37 9.03 -7.84
C ARG A 255 8.32 7.53 -8.14
N LEU A 256 7.44 6.79 -7.48
CA LEU A 256 7.24 5.36 -7.68
C LEU A 256 5.74 5.11 -7.90
N PRO A 257 5.31 4.68 -9.10
CA PRO A 257 3.90 4.44 -9.36
C PRO A 257 3.40 3.24 -8.54
N SER A 258 2.16 3.35 -8.08
CA SER A 258 1.43 2.29 -7.42
C SER A 258 0.61 1.51 -8.45
N LEU A 259 0.38 0.23 -8.21
CA LEU A 259 -0.47 -0.60 -9.05
C LEU A 259 -1.91 -0.07 -9.09
N ALA A 260 -2.33 0.65 -8.05
CA ALA A 260 -3.60 1.36 -7.98
C ALA A 260 -3.75 2.51 -9.00
N ASP A 261 -2.64 2.99 -9.57
CA ASP A 261 -2.62 4.14 -10.49
C ASP A 261 -2.94 3.72 -11.95
N PHE A 262 -3.10 2.41 -12.20
CA PHE A 262 -3.26 1.85 -13.55
C PHE A 262 -4.69 1.36 -13.82
N SER A 263 -5.03 1.25 -15.11
CA SER A 263 -6.32 0.68 -15.52
C SER A 263 -6.44 -0.82 -15.16
N PRO A 264 -7.65 -1.38 -15.00
CA PRO A 264 -7.82 -2.80 -14.69
C PRO A 264 -7.14 -3.76 -15.68
N ALA A 265 -7.10 -3.42 -16.97
CA ALA A 265 -6.43 -4.22 -17.99
C ALA A 265 -4.91 -4.26 -17.77
N GLU A 266 -4.34 -3.11 -17.44
CA GLU A 266 -2.93 -2.92 -17.14
C GLU A 266 -2.50 -3.57 -15.82
N ILE A 267 -3.32 -3.46 -14.77
CA ILE A 267 -3.12 -4.18 -13.51
C ILE A 267 -3.02 -5.68 -13.79
N ASN A 268 -3.99 -6.21 -14.53
CA ASN A 268 -4.02 -7.63 -14.91
C ASN A 268 -2.81 -8.07 -15.73
N ARG A 269 -2.34 -7.24 -16.66
CA ARG A 269 -1.12 -7.52 -17.44
C ARG A 269 0.09 -7.65 -16.51
N ARG A 270 0.29 -6.69 -15.62
CA ARG A 270 1.42 -6.65 -14.68
C ARG A 270 1.39 -7.81 -13.70
N LEU A 271 0.23 -8.09 -13.09
CA LEU A 271 0.05 -9.25 -12.18
C LEU A 271 0.37 -10.60 -12.84
N ARG A 272 0.24 -10.72 -14.15
CA ARG A 272 0.58 -11.96 -14.89
C ARG A 272 2.05 -12.05 -15.28
N ALA A 273 2.66 -10.92 -15.65
CA ALA A 273 3.96 -10.87 -16.31
C ALA A 273 5.12 -10.51 -15.37
N TYR A 274 4.87 -9.79 -14.27
CA TYR A 274 5.92 -9.23 -13.43
C TYR A 274 6.22 -10.14 -12.24
N LEU A 275 7.47 -10.08 -11.77
CA LEU A 275 7.89 -10.73 -10.55
C LEU A 275 7.35 -9.94 -9.35
N ALA A 276 6.48 -10.56 -8.57
CA ALA A 276 5.90 -9.96 -7.38
C ALA A 276 6.65 -10.40 -6.12
N PHE A 277 7.03 -9.44 -5.27
CA PHE A 277 7.70 -9.75 -4.02
C PHE A 277 7.23 -8.85 -2.87
N LEU A 278 7.36 -9.37 -1.65
CA LEU A 278 7.20 -8.60 -0.43
C LEU A 278 8.24 -9.01 0.61
N PHE A 279 8.45 -8.13 1.58
CA PHE A 279 9.23 -8.43 2.76
C PHE A 279 8.35 -8.33 4.00
N VAL A 280 8.53 -9.28 4.92
CA VAL A 280 7.83 -9.34 6.20
C VAL A 280 8.80 -9.38 7.37
N ARG A 281 8.30 -9.15 8.57
CA ARG A 281 9.04 -9.20 9.83
C ARG A 281 8.17 -9.82 10.90
N GLU A 282 8.77 -10.43 11.92
CA GLU A 282 8.05 -10.89 13.10
C GLU A 282 7.08 -9.78 13.62
N PRO A 283 5.78 -10.09 13.80
CA PRO A 283 4.76 -9.08 14.08
C PRO A 283 5.01 -8.21 15.33
N PHE A 284 5.50 -8.76 16.44
CA PHE A 284 5.72 -8.03 17.68
C PHE A 284 6.96 -7.12 17.59
N GLU A 285 8.02 -7.57 16.96
CA GLU A 285 9.17 -6.76 16.62
C GLU A 285 8.82 -5.60 15.67
N ARG A 286 7.97 -5.88 14.68
CA ARG A 286 7.46 -4.85 13.77
C ARG A 286 6.67 -3.79 14.55
N LEU A 287 5.83 -4.21 15.48
CA LEU A 287 5.02 -3.33 16.31
C LEU A 287 5.86 -2.48 17.28
N ALA A 288 6.85 -3.09 17.93
CA ALA A 288 7.85 -2.39 18.75
C ALA A 288 8.61 -1.34 17.93
N SER A 289 9.00 -1.69 16.70
CA SER A 289 9.63 -0.75 15.77
C SER A 289 8.69 0.37 15.33
N ALA A 290 7.39 0.12 15.20
CA ALA A 290 6.40 1.13 14.86
C ALA A 290 6.24 2.13 16.01
N TYR A 291 6.04 1.66 17.24
CA TYR A 291 5.96 2.48 18.43
C TYR A 291 7.20 3.36 18.61
N ARG A 292 8.40 2.76 18.56
CA ARG A 292 9.65 3.51 18.71
C ARG A 292 9.80 4.60 17.65
N ASN A 293 9.36 4.35 16.42
CA ASN A 293 9.47 5.30 15.33
C ASN A 293 8.45 6.45 15.40
N LYS A 294 7.27 6.20 15.97
CA LYS A 294 6.12 7.13 15.89
C LYS A 294 5.75 7.82 17.19
N PHE A 295 6.12 7.25 18.33
CA PHE A 295 5.78 7.77 19.65
C PHE A 295 7.02 8.04 20.50
N ALA A 296 8.04 7.18 20.45
CA ALA A 296 9.21 7.31 21.34
C ALA A 296 10.31 8.28 20.85
N ARG A 297 10.12 9.01 19.75
CA ARG A 297 11.15 9.91 19.18
C ARG A 297 10.56 11.29 18.87
N PRO A 298 11.32 12.38 19.04
CA PRO A 298 10.76 13.74 18.96
C PRO A 298 10.43 14.21 17.53
N TYR A 299 11.07 13.64 16.50
CA TYR A 299 10.85 14.05 15.10
C TYR A 299 9.51 13.57 14.51
N SER A 300 8.65 12.90 15.28
CA SER A 300 7.32 12.46 14.86
C SER A 300 6.19 13.35 15.38
N ALA A 301 6.46 14.62 15.69
CA ALA A 301 5.51 15.55 16.32
C ALA A 301 4.14 15.62 15.60
N ALA A 302 4.09 15.66 14.27
CA ALA A 302 2.82 15.65 13.54
C ALA A 302 2.03 14.34 13.75
N PHE A 303 2.74 13.22 13.82
CA PHE A 303 2.14 11.91 14.05
C PHE A 303 1.65 11.76 15.50
N GLN A 304 2.45 12.23 16.46
CA GLN A 304 2.09 12.31 17.89
C GLN A 304 0.88 13.22 18.10
N ARG A 305 0.81 14.37 17.43
CA ARG A 305 -0.37 15.23 17.46
C ARG A 305 -1.62 14.52 16.94
N ARG A 306 -1.53 13.79 15.81
CA ARG A 306 -2.69 13.09 15.23
C ARG A 306 -3.15 11.89 16.06
N TYR A 307 -2.25 10.97 16.34
CA TYR A 307 -2.61 9.70 16.98
C TYR A 307 -2.41 9.76 18.49
N GLY A 308 -1.34 10.40 18.95
CA GLY A 308 -1.00 10.42 20.36
C GLY A 308 -2.00 11.20 21.20
N THR A 309 -2.45 12.37 20.75
CA THR A 309 -3.49 13.13 21.47
C THR A 309 -4.80 12.36 21.54
N ARG A 310 -5.15 11.59 20.49
CA ARG A 310 -6.33 10.72 20.48
C ARG A 310 -6.19 9.60 21.52
N ILE A 311 -5.03 8.95 21.58
CA ILE A 311 -4.73 7.91 22.58
C ILE A 311 -4.83 8.48 23.99
N VAL A 312 -4.19 9.64 24.23
CA VAL A 312 -4.20 10.34 25.52
C VAL A 312 -5.63 10.68 25.96
N ARG A 313 -6.43 11.32 25.09
CA ARG A 313 -7.83 11.69 25.37
C ARG A 313 -8.71 10.48 25.70
N ARG A 314 -8.42 9.34 25.08
CA ARG A 314 -9.23 8.13 25.24
C ARG A 314 -8.90 7.36 26.50
N LEU A 315 -7.62 7.25 26.84
CA LEU A 315 -7.15 6.29 27.83
C LEU A 315 -6.79 6.92 29.19
N ARG A 316 -6.56 8.24 29.25
CA ARG A 316 -6.19 8.92 30.49
C ARG A 316 -7.39 9.67 31.06
N PRO A 317 -7.84 9.37 32.29
CA PRO A 317 -8.96 10.09 32.92
C PRO A 317 -8.67 11.57 33.21
N ARG A 318 -7.41 11.90 33.55
CA ARG A 318 -6.95 13.27 33.85
C ARG A 318 -5.61 13.53 33.16
N PRO A 319 -5.60 13.71 31.83
CA PRO A 319 -4.37 13.93 31.09
C PRO A 319 -3.82 15.34 31.34
N HIS A 320 -2.49 15.45 31.47
CA HIS A 320 -1.82 16.74 31.55
C HIS A 320 -2.14 17.59 30.28
N PRO A 321 -2.37 18.92 30.39
CA PRO A 321 -2.72 19.76 29.25
C PRO A 321 -1.73 19.65 28.08
N ASP A 322 -0.45 19.56 28.40
CA ASP A 322 0.61 19.38 27.41
C ASP A 322 0.52 18.06 26.63
N ALA A 323 0.11 16.97 27.29
CA ALA A 323 -0.13 15.68 26.64
C ALA A 323 -1.36 15.74 25.71
N LEU A 324 -2.40 16.49 26.09
CA LEU A 324 -3.58 16.73 25.25
C LEU A 324 -3.27 17.56 24.00
N ALA A 325 -2.31 18.48 24.09
CA ALA A 325 -1.89 19.33 22.99
C ALA A 325 -0.91 18.62 22.04
N ARG A 326 0.07 17.89 22.59
CA ARG A 326 1.19 17.34 21.80
C ARG A 326 1.10 15.83 21.56
N GLY A 327 0.51 15.06 22.47
CA GLY A 327 0.40 13.59 22.36
C GLY A 327 1.75 12.87 22.28
N HIS A 328 2.81 13.49 22.79
CA HIS A 328 4.20 13.10 22.59
C HIS A 328 4.69 12.06 23.60
N ASP A 329 3.93 11.83 24.67
CA ASP A 329 4.29 11.02 25.83
C ASP A 329 3.44 9.73 25.94
N VAL A 330 2.89 9.26 24.81
CA VAL A 330 2.14 8.00 24.76
C VAL A 330 3.05 6.84 25.16
N ARG A 331 2.63 6.08 26.17
CA ARG A 331 3.32 4.88 26.64
C ARG A 331 3.02 3.68 25.74
N PHE A 332 3.90 2.68 25.76
CA PHE A 332 3.72 1.49 24.94
C PHE A 332 2.42 0.75 25.27
N ALA A 333 2.10 0.57 26.55
CA ALA A 333 0.85 -0.05 26.98
C ALA A 333 -0.40 0.71 26.49
N GLU A 334 -0.36 2.04 26.43
CA GLU A 334 -1.46 2.88 25.91
C GLU A 334 -1.61 2.72 24.40
N PHE A 335 -0.50 2.66 23.68
CA PHE A 335 -0.50 2.36 22.26
C PHE A 335 -1.11 0.97 21.98
N LEU A 336 -0.75 -0.05 22.76
CA LEU A 336 -1.31 -1.40 22.63
C LEU A 336 -2.81 -1.44 22.96
N ALA A 337 -3.22 -0.79 24.05
CA ALA A 337 -4.63 -0.67 24.43
C ALA A 337 -5.45 0.03 23.34
N TYR A 338 -4.90 1.08 22.71
CA TYR A 338 -5.53 1.74 21.57
C TYR A 338 -5.74 0.78 20.38
N LEU A 339 -4.78 -0.09 20.06
CA LEU A 339 -4.95 -1.07 18.98
C LEU A 339 -5.98 -2.16 19.30
N LEU A 340 -6.10 -2.51 20.57
CA LEU A 340 -7.02 -3.55 21.04
C LEU A 340 -8.44 -3.02 21.32
N ASP A 341 -8.63 -1.70 21.37
CA ASP A 341 -9.94 -1.09 21.48
C ASP A 341 -10.75 -1.27 20.17
N PRO A 342 -11.92 -1.93 20.21
CA PRO A 342 -12.79 -2.08 19.04
C PRO A 342 -13.21 -0.76 18.40
N ARG A 343 -13.27 0.33 19.16
CA ARG A 343 -13.61 1.67 18.65
C ARG A 343 -12.61 2.15 17.61
N THR A 344 -11.33 1.82 17.81
CA THR A 344 -10.26 2.28 16.92
C THR A 344 -10.48 1.87 15.46
N ARG A 345 -10.94 0.64 15.21
CA ARG A 345 -11.22 0.18 13.83
C ARG A 345 -12.58 0.61 13.29
N ARG A 346 -13.51 1.00 14.16
CA ARG A 346 -14.81 1.54 13.75
C ARG A 346 -14.67 2.98 13.25
N GLU A 347 -13.76 3.74 13.85
CA GLU A 347 -13.53 5.15 13.51
C GLU A 347 -12.71 5.32 12.23
N GLU A 348 -11.60 4.58 12.08
CA GLU A 348 -10.79 4.60 10.86
C GLU A 348 -10.03 3.29 10.67
N PRO A 349 -9.62 2.96 9.42
CA PRO A 349 -8.66 1.89 9.19
C PRO A 349 -7.37 2.11 9.99
N PHE A 350 -6.70 1.01 10.36
CA PHE A 350 -5.41 1.14 11.01
C PHE A 350 -4.41 1.85 10.10
N ASN A 351 -3.53 2.64 10.73
CA ASN A 351 -2.40 3.21 10.02
C ASN A 351 -1.49 2.09 9.51
N GLU A 352 -0.95 2.25 8.30
CA GLU A 352 -0.05 1.29 7.66
C GLU A 352 1.13 0.83 8.53
N HIS A 353 1.57 1.64 9.50
CA HIS A 353 2.69 1.30 10.38
C HIS A 353 2.38 0.22 11.41
N TRP A 354 1.11 0.00 11.76
CA TRP A 354 0.64 -1.07 12.65
C TRP A 354 -0.54 -1.85 12.05
N GLU A 355 -0.86 -1.66 10.78
CA GLU A 355 -1.74 -2.60 10.08
C GLU A 355 -0.97 -3.91 9.81
N ARG A 356 -1.67 -5.03 9.80
CA ARG A 356 -1.13 -6.37 9.58
C ARG A 356 -0.60 -6.51 8.14
N ALA A 357 0.51 -7.21 7.97
CA ALA A 357 1.15 -7.36 6.66
C ALA A 357 0.20 -8.03 5.64
N HIS A 358 -0.56 -9.05 6.04
CA HIS A 358 -1.54 -9.70 5.17
C HIS A 358 -2.71 -8.77 4.79
N ALA A 359 -3.03 -7.79 5.63
CA ALA A 359 -4.08 -6.81 5.37
C ALA A 359 -3.60 -5.69 4.45
N LEU A 360 -2.29 -5.40 4.40
CA LEU A 360 -1.71 -4.43 3.46
C LEU A 360 -1.44 -5.04 2.08
N CYS A 361 -0.95 -6.28 2.05
CA CYS A 361 -0.43 -6.91 0.83
C CYS A 361 -1.32 -8.02 0.26
N HIS A 362 -2.36 -8.44 0.97
CA HIS A 362 -3.34 -9.41 0.49
C HIS A 362 -2.73 -10.67 -0.18
N PRO A 363 -1.80 -11.38 0.47
CA PRO A 363 -1.03 -12.46 -0.16
C PRO A 363 -1.85 -13.70 -0.55
N CYS A 364 -3.11 -13.79 -0.15
CA CYS A 364 -4.04 -14.81 -0.62
C CYS A 364 -4.85 -14.40 -1.86
N ARG A 365 -4.77 -13.11 -2.25
CA ARG A 365 -5.41 -12.54 -3.43
C ARG A 365 -4.38 -12.15 -4.50
N LEU A 366 -3.18 -11.77 -4.09
CA LEU A 366 -2.04 -11.47 -4.95
C LEU A 366 -1.03 -12.61 -4.87
N ARG A 367 -0.57 -13.10 -6.03
CA ARG A 367 0.50 -14.10 -6.07
C ARG A 367 1.83 -13.41 -5.86
N TYR A 368 2.53 -13.78 -4.80
CA TYR A 368 3.92 -13.40 -4.58
C TYR A 368 4.85 -14.53 -5.00
N ASP A 369 5.86 -14.17 -5.77
CA ASP A 369 6.87 -15.08 -6.30
C ASP A 369 8.09 -15.18 -5.36
N VAL A 370 8.37 -14.09 -4.61
CA VAL A 370 9.39 -14.05 -3.55
C VAL A 370 8.81 -13.49 -2.24
N VAL A 371 9.02 -14.21 -1.14
CA VAL A 371 8.71 -13.75 0.23
C VAL A 371 10.02 -13.61 1.00
N GLY A 372 10.43 -12.36 1.20
CA GLY A 372 11.61 -11.99 1.99
C GLY A 372 11.28 -11.81 3.47
N LYS A 373 12.27 -12.01 4.33
CA LYS A 373 12.19 -11.83 5.78
C LYS A 373 13.18 -10.77 6.23
N PHE A 374 12.83 -10.00 7.25
CA PHE A 374 13.70 -8.96 7.80
C PHE A 374 14.95 -9.54 8.46
N GLU A 375 14.81 -10.74 8.99
CA GLU A 375 15.83 -11.50 9.69
C GLU A 375 16.93 -12.00 8.71
N THR A 376 16.58 -12.20 7.44
CA THR A 376 17.47 -12.59 6.33
C THR A 376 17.50 -11.53 5.22
N LEU A 377 17.36 -10.25 5.62
CA LEU A 377 17.08 -9.15 4.69
C LEU A 377 18.16 -8.95 3.62
N ALA A 378 19.44 -9.13 3.97
CA ALA A 378 20.54 -8.87 3.05
C ALA A 378 20.60 -9.93 1.96
N GLU A 379 20.50 -11.20 2.35
CA GLU A 379 20.52 -12.37 1.48
C GLU A 379 19.29 -12.37 0.57
N ASP A 380 18.10 -12.20 1.14
CA ASP A 380 16.84 -12.18 0.39
C ASP A 380 16.78 -11.00 -0.59
N ALA A 381 17.35 -9.83 -0.22
CA ALA A 381 17.42 -8.69 -1.12
C ALA A 381 18.40 -8.93 -2.27
N ALA A 382 19.56 -9.54 -1.99
CA ALA A 382 20.51 -9.93 -3.02
C ALA A 382 19.91 -10.94 -4.00
N PHE A 383 19.08 -11.88 -3.52
CA PHE A 383 18.34 -12.81 -4.38
C PHE A 383 17.44 -12.09 -5.38
N VAL A 384 16.59 -11.16 -4.91
CA VAL A 384 15.70 -10.38 -5.78
C VAL A 384 16.50 -9.55 -6.79
N LEU A 385 17.61 -8.92 -6.38
CA LEU A 385 18.45 -8.12 -7.27
C LEU A 385 19.17 -8.99 -8.32
N GLY A 386 19.55 -10.22 -7.97
CA GLY A 386 20.06 -11.21 -8.90
C GLY A 386 19.04 -11.57 -9.98
N LEU A 387 17.78 -11.80 -9.61
CA LEU A 387 16.69 -12.07 -10.56
C LEU A 387 16.43 -10.92 -11.53
N VAL A 388 16.77 -9.69 -11.17
CA VAL A 388 16.56 -8.50 -12.01
C VAL A 388 17.74 -8.24 -12.96
N GLY A 389 18.81 -9.02 -12.84
CA GLY A 389 20.05 -8.78 -13.59
C GLY A 389 20.79 -7.54 -13.08
N ALA A 390 20.59 -7.16 -11.82
CA ALA A 390 21.25 -6.04 -11.17
C ALA A 390 22.15 -6.46 -9.98
N PRO A 391 22.99 -7.50 -10.08
CA PRO A 391 23.81 -7.99 -8.95
C PRO A 391 24.86 -6.96 -8.48
N GLY A 392 25.23 -6.00 -9.34
CA GLY A 392 26.13 -4.90 -8.96
C GLY A 392 25.47 -3.86 -8.05
N LEU A 393 24.13 -3.81 -7.99
CA LEU A 393 23.42 -2.93 -7.08
C LEU A 393 23.41 -3.54 -5.68
N ARG A 394 23.92 -2.82 -4.69
CA ARG A 394 23.93 -3.29 -3.30
C ARG A 394 22.71 -2.79 -2.56
N PHE A 395 21.94 -3.70 -1.96
CA PHE A 395 20.87 -3.33 -1.05
C PHE A 395 21.46 -2.57 0.16
N PRO A 396 20.86 -1.43 0.57
CA PRO A 396 21.36 -0.64 1.69
C PRO A 396 21.02 -1.27 3.05
N ALA A 397 21.40 -2.53 3.24
CA ALA A 397 21.23 -3.27 4.48
C ALA A 397 22.23 -2.77 5.54
N PRO A 398 21.78 -2.59 6.80
CA PRO A 398 22.68 -2.52 7.94
C PRO A 398 23.27 -3.93 8.25
N PRO A 399 24.36 -4.02 9.03
CA PRO A 399 25.01 -5.30 9.36
C PRO A 399 24.04 -6.34 9.98
N PRO A 400 24.09 -7.63 9.56
CA PRO A 400 23.06 -8.62 9.89
C PRO A 400 22.90 -8.92 11.40
N ARG A 401 23.99 -9.22 12.10
CA ARG A 401 23.93 -9.75 13.48
C ARG A 401 23.48 -8.73 14.53
N ALA A 402 23.99 -7.50 14.46
CA ALA A 402 23.71 -6.48 15.48
C ALA A 402 22.25 -6.02 15.50
N LYS A 403 21.54 -6.10 14.35
CA LYS A 403 20.19 -5.55 14.24
C LYS A 403 19.10 -6.54 14.59
N THR A 404 19.21 -7.81 14.23
CA THR A 404 18.21 -8.83 14.60
C THR A 404 18.17 -9.00 16.12
N ALA A 405 19.34 -9.00 16.78
CA ALA A 405 19.42 -8.93 18.24
C ALA A 405 18.76 -7.65 18.78
N ALA A 406 19.20 -6.46 18.34
CA ALA A 406 18.65 -5.20 18.84
C ALA A 406 17.13 -5.03 18.61
N ALA A 407 16.61 -5.62 17.53
CA ALA A 407 15.20 -5.67 17.18
C ALA A 407 14.40 -6.52 18.17
N ARG A 408 14.85 -7.75 18.40
CA ARG A 408 14.30 -8.69 19.36
C ARG A 408 14.38 -8.12 20.78
N ASP A 409 15.53 -7.60 21.18
CA ASP A 409 15.76 -7.06 22.53
C ASP A 409 14.84 -5.86 22.82
N LEU A 410 14.58 -5.01 21.82
CA LEU A 410 13.64 -3.91 21.96
C LEU A 410 12.22 -4.44 22.18
N ALA A 411 11.79 -5.44 21.40
CA ALA A 411 10.48 -6.02 21.55
C ALA A 411 10.33 -6.68 22.92
N GLU A 412 11.29 -7.51 23.32
CA GLU A 412 11.32 -8.16 24.62
C GLU A 412 11.22 -7.15 25.78
N ARG A 413 12.03 -6.09 25.78
CA ARG A 413 11.95 -5.04 26.81
C ARG A 413 10.59 -4.36 26.86
N LEU A 414 10.00 -4.06 25.70
CA LEU A 414 8.71 -3.37 25.65
C LEU A 414 7.54 -4.27 26.07
N PHE A 415 7.60 -5.57 25.76
CA PHE A 415 6.53 -6.53 26.08
C PHE A 415 6.64 -7.15 27.47
N ARG A 416 7.81 -7.06 28.14
CA ARG A 416 8.05 -7.60 29.49
C ARG A 416 6.96 -7.21 30.48
N ASP A 417 6.59 -5.93 30.52
CA ASP A 417 5.65 -5.39 31.51
C ASP A 417 4.19 -5.39 31.02
N ILE A 418 3.93 -5.92 29.82
CA ILE A 418 2.57 -6.05 29.28
C ILE A 418 1.94 -7.32 29.85
N SER A 419 0.70 -7.23 30.33
CA SER A 419 0.00 -8.38 30.92
C SER A 419 -0.21 -9.50 29.89
N PRO A 420 -0.20 -10.78 30.31
CA PRO A 420 -0.48 -11.92 29.43
C PRO A 420 -1.79 -11.77 28.66
N PHE A 421 -2.82 -11.22 29.32
CA PHE A 421 -4.11 -10.92 28.68
C PHE A 421 -3.96 -10.03 27.43
N TYR A 422 -3.24 -8.91 27.54
CA TYR A 422 -3.03 -8.01 26.41
C TYR A 422 -2.12 -8.64 25.35
N GLN A 423 -1.09 -9.38 25.76
CA GLN A 423 -0.20 -10.08 24.82
C GLN A 423 -0.96 -11.10 23.97
N ARG A 424 -1.83 -11.92 24.58
CA ARG A 424 -2.68 -12.89 23.88
C ARG A 424 -3.63 -12.22 22.89
N ARG A 425 -4.33 -11.16 23.31
CA ARG A 425 -5.23 -10.42 22.39
C ARG A 425 -4.49 -9.78 21.21
N LEU A 426 -3.27 -9.30 21.43
CA LEU A 426 -2.40 -8.81 20.37
C LEU A 426 -1.93 -9.94 19.44
N PHE A 427 -1.57 -11.09 20.00
CA PHE A 427 -1.23 -12.25 19.20
C PHE A 427 -2.40 -12.65 18.29
N ASP A 428 -3.62 -12.70 18.84
CA ASP A 428 -4.83 -13.00 18.07
C ASP A 428 -5.09 -11.96 16.96
N LEU A 429 -4.82 -10.68 17.24
CA LEU A 429 -4.91 -9.61 16.24
C LEU A 429 -3.98 -9.87 15.03
N TYR A 430 -2.74 -10.27 15.28
CA TYR A 430 -1.74 -10.50 14.23
C TYR A 430 -1.62 -11.98 13.80
N ARG A 431 -2.49 -12.87 14.30
CA ARG A 431 -2.41 -14.33 14.11
C ARG A 431 -2.22 -14.75 12.66
N MET A 432 -2.91 -14.08 11.73
CA MET A 432 -2.79 -14.38 10.31
C MET A 432 -1.40 -14.06 9.74
N ASP A 433 -0.69 -13.03 10.24
CA ASP A 433 0.69 -12.76 9.82
C ASP A 433 1.63 -13.87 10.31
N PHE A 434 1.45 -14.37 11.54
CA PHE A 434 2.21 -15.52 12.03
C PHE A 434 2.02 -16.76 11.16
N LEU A 435 0.77 -17.08 10.84
CA LEU A 435 0.40 -18.26 10.05
C LEU A 435 0.88 -18.15 8.60
N LEU A 436 0.62 -17.03 7.93
CA LEU A 436 0.92 -16.87 6.50
C LEU A 436 2.42 -16.78 6.22
N PHE A 437 3.20 -16.24 7.16
CA PHE A 437 4.64 -16.01 6.98
C PHE A 437 5.53 -16.93 7.81
N ASN A 438 4.94 -17.97 8.41
CA ASN A 438 5.63 -18.97 9.21
C ASN A 438 6.53 -18.36 10.29
N TYR A 439 5.93 -17.53 11.15
CA TYR A 439 6.57 -17.08 12.38
C TYR A 439 6.06 -17.91 13.55
N SER A 440 6.97 -18.28 14.45
CA SER A 440 6.62 -18.87 15.73
C SER A 440 6.25 -17.77 16.73
N ALA A 441 5.45 -18.10 17.75
CA ALA A 441 5.24 -17.20 18.87
C ALA A 441 6.58 -16.89 19.55
N PRO A 442 6.94 -15.61 19.76
CA PRO A 442 8.19 -15.26 20.43
C PRO A 442 8.24 -15.79 21.86
N SER A 443 9.37 -16.37 22.25
CA SER A 443 9.56 -16.96 23.58
C SER A 443 9.47 -15.97 24.74
N TYR A 444 9.64 -14.67 24.48
CA TYR A 444 9.47 -13.63 25.49
C TYR A 444 8.01 -13.25 25.74
N LEU A 445 7.06 -13.82 24.97
CA LEU A 445 5.64 -13.60 25.22
C LEU A 445 5.08 -14.59 26.23
N ARG A 446 4.20 -14.08 27.09
CA ARG A 446 3.43 -14.86 28.06
C ARG A 446 2.01 -15.03 27.49
N LEU A 447 1.80 -16.14 26.78
CA LEU A 447 0.53 -16.44 26.11
C LEU A 447 -0.36 -17.44 26.89
N HIS A 448 0.17 -18.00 27.98
CA HIS A 448 -0.48 -18.97 28.85
C HIS A 448 -0.86 -18.35 30.19
#